data_AF-K0ZWL1-F1
#
_entry.id   AF-K0ZWL1-F1
#
_cell.length_a   1.000
_cell.length_b   1.000
_cell.length_c   1.000
_cell.angle_alpha   90.00
_cell.angle_beta   90.00
_cell.angle_gamma   90.00
#
_symmetry.space_group_name_H-M   'P 1'
#
loop_
_entity.id
_entity.type
_entity.pdbx_description
1 polymer ?
#
loop_
_entity_poly.entity_id
_entity_poly.type
_entity_poly.pdbx_seq_one_letter_code
_entity_poly.pdbx_strand_id
1 'polypeptide(L)'
;YMIGKHYENDLSWDAFDTASQEVLTFLCGLIEEGLSQDLFFPNQGRHLFFPLTFFEQGVELLMNLEDFHFEHQITSYENLLFHDLDPDAELFSFSVQEYPDYFEMEISESERINVFYGGAVLFRKGNLYLLNPKQISLLKEIKELPQEERGRKCLQFDNSDRDRLAACLPLFGQLGTVSAPERLQIRPFSPIFYFDREDDG
;
A
#
# COMPACT_ATOMS: atom_id res chain seq x y z
N TYR A 1 -18.66 -6.92 60.04
CA TYR A 1 -18.89 -7.99 59.05
C TYR A 1 -18.42 -7.44 57.72
N MET A 2 -17.25 -7.85 57.23
CA MET A 2 -16.67 -7.29 56.01
C MET A 2 -17.45 -7.74 54.78
N ILE A 3 -17.86 -6.77 53.96
CA ILE A 3 -18.32 -6.97 52.60
C ILE A 3 -17.06 -7.18 51.76
N GLY A 4 -16.73 -8.44 51.53
CA GLY A 4 -15.61 -8.87 50.70
C GLY A 4 -16.06 -10.10 49.93
N LYS A 5 -16.94 -9.91 48.95
CA LYS A 5 -17.19 -10.93 47.93
C LYS A 5 -16.24 -10.63 46.78
N HIS A 6 -15.15 -11.39 46.72
CA HIS A 6 -14.35 -11.54 45.51
C HIS A 6 -15.26 -12.17 44.44
N TYR A 7 -15.84 -11.33 43.58
CA TYR A 7 -16.45 -11.74 42.32
C TYR A 7 -15.44 -11.57 41.19
N GLU A 8 -14.17 -11.88 41.44
CA GLU A 8 -13.28 -12.22 40.34
C GLU A 8 -13.63 -13.66 40.02
N ASN A 9 -14.46 -13.86 39.00
CA ASN A 9 -14.43 -15.15 38.31
C ASN A 9 -12.97 -15.35 37.92
N ASP A 10 -12.33 -16.41 38.39
CA ASP A 10 -10.99 -16.76 37.95
C ASP A 10 -11.03 -16.81 36.42
N LEU A 11 -10.38 -15.84 35.77
CA LEU A 11 -10.30 -15.79 34.33
C LEU A 11 -9.50 -17.02 33.90
N SER A 12 -10.19 -18.07 33.44
CA SER A 12 -9.55 -19.29 32.95
C SER A 12 -9.38 -19.20 31.44
N TRP A 13 -8.23 -19.63 30.93
CA TRP A 13 -7.97 -19.70 29.48
C TRP A 13 -9.08 -20.42 28.71
N ASP A 14 -9.58 -21.52 29.26
CA ASP A 14 -10.64 -22.35 28.67
C ASP A 14 -12.01 -21.66 28.60
N ALA A 15 -12.17 -20.48 29.21
CA ALA A 15 -13.39 -19.68 29.11
C ALA A 15 -13.44 -18.82 27.83
N PHE A 16 -12.32 -18.66 27.14
CA PHE A 16 -12.23 -17.96 25.86
C PHE A 16 -12.56 -18.91 24.70
N ASP A 17 -13.19 -18.39 23.65
CA ASP A 17 -13.34 -19.11 22.40
C ASP A 17 -12.01 -19.25 21.65
N THR A 18 -11.98 -20.05 20.59
CA THR A 18 -10.75 -20.34 19.85
C THR A 18 -10.13 -19.06 19.26
N ALA A 19 -10.92 -18.17 18.67
CA ALA A 19 -10.41 -16.93 18.08
C ALA A 19 -9.78 -16.00 19.13
N SER A 20 -10.42 -15.84 20.30
CA SER A 20 -9.85 -15.06 21.39
C SER A 20 -8.55 -15.68 21.93
N GLN A 21 -8.50 -17.01 22.04
CA GLN A 21 -7.28 -17.72 22.46
C GLN A 21 -6.13 -17.51 21.46
N GLU A 22 -6.39 -17.55 20.15
CA GLU A 22 -5.39 -17.27 19.12
C GLU A 22 -4.84 -15.85 19.20
N VAL A 23 -5.72 -14.85 19.36
CA VAL A 23 -5.31 -13.45 19.56
C VAL A 23 -4.47 -13.29 20.82
N LEU A 24 -4.91 -13.84 21.96
CA LEU A 24 -4.16 -13.74 23.21
C LEU A 24 -2.80 -14.45 23.11
N THR A 25 -2.72 -15.60 22.45
CA THR A 25 -1.47 -16.33 22.22
C THR A 25 -0.48 -15.49 21.40
N PHE A 26 -0.97 -14.87 20.33
CA PHE A 26 -0.18 -13.97 19.51
C PHE A 26 0.34 -12.77 20.32
N LEU A 27 -0.53 -12.09 21.07
CA LEU A 27 -0.13 -10.93 21.89
C LEU A 27 0.86 -11.30 23.01
N CYS A 28 0.69 -12.46 23.65
CA CYS A 28 1.66 -12.98 24.62
C CYS A 28 3.03 -13.25 23.98
N GLY A 29 3.05 -13.87 22.79
CA GLY A 29 4.28 -14.11 22.03
C GLY A 29 5.06 -12.82 21.76
N LEU A 30 4.37 -11.73 21.39
CA LEU A 30 5.00 -10.42 21.16
C LEU A 30 5.70 -9.87 22.42
N ILE A 31 5.17 -10.15 23.61
CA ILE A 31 5.75 -9.71 24.89
C ILE A 31 6.94 -10.59 25.28
N GLU A 32 6.84 -11.91 25.08
CA GLU A 32 7.85 -12.89 25.48
C GLU A 32 9.12 -12.82 24.63
N GLU A 33 9.01 -12.42 23.36
CA GLU A 33 10.15 -12.22 22.46
C GLU A 33 11.05 -11.03 22.84
N GLY A 34 10.73 -10.31 23.92
CA GLY A 34 11.51 -9.17 24.40
C GLY A 34 11.41 -7.94 23.49
N LEU A 35 10.41 -7.90 22.61
CA LEU A 35 10.07 -6.71 21.84
C LEU A 35 9.61 -5.62 22.82
N SER A 36 9.95 -4.36 22.52
CA SER A 36 9.57 -3.25 23.39
C SER A 36 8.05 -3.21 23.53
N GLN A 37 7.53 -3.36 24.75
CA GLN A 37 6.08 -3.33 24.99
C GLN A 37 5.47 -2.01 24.49
N ASP A 38 6.20 -0.89 24.60
CA ASP A 38 5.77 0.42 24.10
C ASP A 38 5.60 0.46 22.57
N LEU A 39 6.21 -0.48 21.83
CA LEU A 39 6.06 -0.60 20.38
C LEU A 39 4.65 -1.09 20.00
N PHE A 40 4.08 -2.00 20.78
CA PHE A 40 2.77 -2.61 20.49
C PHE A 40 1.64 -2.09 21.39
N PHE A 41 1.99 -1.65 22.59
CA PHE A 41 1.05 -1.32 23.65
C PHE A 41 1.24 0.14 24.13
N PRO A 42 1.08 1.14 23.25
CA PRO A 42 1.27 2.53 23.63
C PRO A 42 0.23 2.99 24.66
N ASN A 43 0.49 4.14 25.28
CA ASN A 43 -0.37 4.73 26.31
C ASN A 43 -0.61 3.79 27.50
N GLN A 44 0.47 3.18 28.02
CA GLN A 44 0.43 2.27 29.16
C GLN A 44 -0.46 1.04 28.91
N GLY A 45 -0.43 0.52 27.67
CA GLY A 45 -1.19 -0.65 27.26
C GLY A 45 -2.70 -0.46 27.08
N ARG A 46 -3.17 0.79 26.97
CA ARG A 46 -4.58 1.06 26.67
C ARG A 46 -4.92 0.89 25.19
N HIS A 47 -3.93 1.03 24.32
CA HIS A 47 -4.11 0.86 22.88
C HIS A 47 -3.22 -0.28 22.40
N LEU A 48 -3.68 -0.94 21.34
CA LEU A 48 -2.90 -1.89 20.56
C LEU A 48 -2.48 -1.20 19.26
N PHE A 49 -1.19 -1.28 18.93
CA PHE A 49 -0.62 -0.81 17.69
C PHE A 49 0.17 -1.95 17.06
N PHE A 50 -0.04 -2.20 15.77
CA PHE A 50 0.81 -3.12 15.03
C PHE A 50 1.84 -2.33 14.21
N PRO A 51 3.14 -2.55 14.42
CA PRO A 51 4.15 -2.18 13.43
C PRO A 51 3.83 -2.81 12.08
N LEU A 52 4.29 -2.18 11.00
CA LEU A 52 3.98 -2.62 9.63
C LEU A 52 4.23 -4.13 9.41
N THR A 53 5.31 -4.67 9.99
CA THR A 53 5.69 -6.09 9.88
C THR A 53 4.68 -7.06 10.48
N PHE A 54 3.85 -6.59 11.42
CA PHE A 54 2.81 -7.39 12.09
C PHE A 54 1.40 -6.94 11.72
N PHE A 55 1.25 -5.92 10.88
CA PHE A 55 -0.03 -5.26 10.66
C PHE A 55 -1.06 -6.19 10.01
N GLU A 56 -0.70 -6.85 8.92
CA GLU A 56 -1.59 -7.78 8.22
C GLU A 56 -1.97 -8.95 9.12
N GLN A 57 -1.00 -9.72 9.60
CA GLN A 57 -1.23 -10.85 10.50
C GLN A 57 -2.05 -10.47 11.74
N GLY A 58 -1.72 -9.34 12.37
CA GLY A 58 -2.42 -8.87 13.56
C GLY A 58 -3.88 -8.53 13.28
N VAL A 59 -4.16 -7.85 12.17
CA VAL A 59 -5.53 -7.51 11.78
C VAL A 59 -6.30 -8.75 11.33
N GLU A 60 -5.69 -9.68 10.60
CA GLU A 60 -6.33 -10.94 10.21
C GLU A 60 -6.76 -11.77 11.42
N LEU A 61 -5.93 -11.84 12.46
CA LEU A 61 -6.30 -12.48 13.72
C LEU A 61 -7.49 -11.77 14.40
N LEU A 62 -7.48 -10.43 14.43
CA LEU A 62 -8.57 -9.67 15.01
C LEU A 62 -9.89 -9.83 14.25
N MET A 63 -9.86 -9.97 12.91
CA MET A 63 -11.05 -10.19 12.07
C MET A 63 -11.79 -11.49 12.39
N ASN A 64 -11.14 -12.45 13.07
CA ASN A 64 -11.78 -13.69 13.49
C ASN A 64 -12.58 -13.58 14.79
N LEU A 65 -12.50 -12.45 15.50
CA LEU A 65 -13.27 -12.22 16.73
C LEU A 65 -14.74 -11.96 16.42
N GLU A 66 -15.64 -12.41 17.28
CA GLU A 66 -17.11 -12.31 17.08
C GLU A 66 -17.59 -10.86 16.88
N ASP A 67 -17.05 -9.91 17.66
CA ASP A 67 -17.43 -8.49 17.64
C ASP A 67 -16.36 -7.59 16.98
N PHE A 68 -15.66 -8.09 15.96
CA PHE A 68 -14.67 -7.28 15.24
C PHE A 68 -15.32 -6.18 14.39
N HIS A 69 -14.89 -4.95 14.59
CA HIS A 69 -15.26 -3.82 13.74
C HIS A 69 -14.05 -2.93 13.45
N PHE A 70 -13.77 -2.72 12.16
CA PHE A 70 -12.85 -1.67 11.75
C PHE A 70 -13.62 -0.38 11.46
N GLU A 71 -13.52 0.59 12.37
CA GLU A 71 -14.12 1.90 12.20
C GLU A 71 -13.18 2.86 11.47
N HIS A 72 -13.65 3.43 10.35
CA HIS A 72 -12.95 4.50 9.67
C HIS A 72 -13.91 5.60 9.22
N GLN A 73 -13.68 6.81 9.71
CA GLN A 73 -14.56 7.96 9.53
C GLN A 73 -15.99 7.68 10.02
N ILE A 74 -16.93 7.50 9.09
CA ILE A 74 -18.36 7.23 9.38
C ILE A 74 -18.78 5.83 8.93
N THR A 75 -17.82 4.97 8.58
CA THR A 75 -18.08 3.63 8.04
C THR A 75 -17.43 2.59 8.96
N SER A 76 -18.18 1.53 9.27
CA SER A 76 -17.67 0.34 9.94
C SER A 76 -17.51 -0.78 8.90
N TYR A 77 -16.45 -1.57 9.04
CA TYR A 77 -16.16 -2.72 8.19
C TYR A 77 -15.97 -3.96 9.07
N GLU A 78 -16.75 -5.01 8.80
CA GLU A 78 -16.62 -6.32 9.46
C GLU A 78 -15.43 -7.12 8.92
N ASN A 79 -15.01 -6.82 7.69
CA ASN A 79 -13.94 -7.53 7.01
C ASN A 79 -13.09 -6.54 6.21
N LEU A 80 -11.80 -6.81 6.18
CA LEU A 80 -10.79 -6.07 5.43
C LEU A 80 -10.09 -7.04 4.48
N LEU A 81 -9.74 -6.55 3.29
CA LEU A 81 -9.02 -7.34 2.30
C LEU A 81 -7.63 -6.74 2.09
N PHE A 82 -6.62 -7.57 2.27
CA PHE A 82 -5.22 -7.22 2.03
C PHE A 82 -4.82 -7.62 0.62
N HIS A 83 -4.14 -6.71 -0.07
CA HIS A 83 -3.60 -6.93 -1.41
C HIS A 83 -2.23 -6.29 -1.50
N ASP A 84 -1.31 -6.87 -2.24
CA ASP A 84 -0.21 -6.09 -2.80
C ASP A 84 -0.79 -5.05 -3.76
N LEU A 85 -0.23 -3.83 -3.77
CA LEU A 85 -0.70 -2.81 -4.71
C LEU A 85 -0.41 -3.25 -6.14
N ASP A 86 -1.49 -3.42 -6.90
CA ASP A 86 -1.48 -3.71 -8.33
C ASP A 86 -2.01 -2.52 -9.14
N PRO A 87 -1.52 -2.28 -10.38
CA PRO A 87 -2.00 -1.19 -11.23
C PRO A 87 -3.51 -1.21 -11.51
N ASP A 88 -4.14 -2.37 -11.50
CA ASP A 88 -5.57 -2.55 -11.76
C ASP A 88 -6.43 -2.24 -10.52
N ALA A 89 -5.83 -1.82 -9.39
CA ALA A 89 -6.56 -1.37 -8.21
C ALA A 89 -7.30 -0.02 -8.41
N GLU A 90 -7.11 0.63 -9.55
CA GLU A 90 -7.74 1.91 -9.94
C GLU A 90 -7.53 3.04 -8.91
N LEU A 91 -6.41 2.98 -8.18
CA LEU A 91 -6.05 4.01 -7.19
C LEU A 91 -5.37 5.21 -7.84
N PHE A 92 -4.58 4.95 -8.88
CA PHE A 92 -3.85 5.97 -9.63
C PHE A 92 -3.98 5.70 -11.13
N SER A 93 -3.97 6.77 -11.91
CA SER A 93 -3.85 6.68 -13.36
C SER A 93 -2.95 7.78 -13.90
N PHE A 94 -2.19 7.44 -14.93
CA PHE A 94 -1.22 8.32 -15.58
C PHE A 94 -1.56 8.41 -17.07
N SER A 95 -1.93 9.61 -17.53
CA SER A 95 -2.33 9.82 -18.92
C SER A 95 -1.35 10.78 -19.59
N VAL A 96 -0.61 10.28 -20.58
CA VAL A 96 0.29 11.10 -21.38
C VAL A 96 -0.41 11.56 -22.65
N GLN A 97 -0.39 12.86 -22.88
CA GLN A 97 -0.87 13.50 -24.11
C GLN A 97 0.30 14.10 -24.88
N GLU A 98 0.20 14.01 -26.21
CA GLU A 98 1.15 14.59 -27.16
C GLU A 98 0.62 15.94 -27.65
N TYR A 99 1.48 16.95 -27.56
CA TYR A 99 1.30 18.26 -28.18
C TYR A 99 2.42 18.50 -29.20
N PRO A 100 2.30 19.50 -30.10
CA PRO A 100 3.30 19.74 -31.13
C PRO A 100 4.73 19.92 -30.59
N ASP A 101 4.88 20.63 -29.46
CA ASP A 101 6.18 21.01 -28.92
C ASP A 101 6.58 20.24 -27.64
N TYR A 102 5.65 19.51 -27.04
CA TYR A 102 5.87 18.87 -25.73
C TYR A 102 4.93 17.67 -25.49
N PHE A 103 5.18 16.98 -24.39
CA PHE A 103 4.28 15.99 -23.79
C PHE A 103 3.81 16.48 -22.44
N GLU A 104 2.57 16.16 -22.10
CA GLU A 104 2.02 16.38 -20.77
C GLU A 104 1.57 15.06 -20.19
N MET A 105 1.96 14.77 -18.95
CA MET A 105 1.42 13.65 -18.18
C MET A 105 0.51 14.19 -17.09
N GLU A 106 -0.77 13.86 -17.18
CA GLU A 106 -1.73 14.08 -16.11
C GLU A 106 -1.69 12.91 -15.12
N ILE A 107 -1.61 13.22 -13.84
CA ILE A 107 -1.63 12.27 -12.72
C ILE A 107 -2.97 12.41 -12.01
N SER A 108 -3.76 11.34 -12.00
CA SER A 108 -5.03 11.28 -11.27
C SER A 108 -4.93 10.31 -10.10
N GLU A 109 -5.44 10.73 -8.95
CA GLU A 109 -5.56 9.93 -7.73
C GLU A 109 -7.05 9.74 -7.41
N SER A 110 -7.44 8.50 -7.13
CA SER A 110 -8.82 8.17 -6.73
C SER A 110 -9.20 8.92 -5.45
N GLU A 111 -10.43 9.42 -5.38
CA GLU A 111 -10.90 10.10 -4.18
C GLU A 111 -10.91 9.19 -2.94
N ARG A 112 -10.65 9.80 -1.78
CA ARG A 112 -10.76 9.19 -0.44
C ARG A 112 -9.81 8.01 -0.19
N ILE A 113 -8.65 8.00 -0.83
CA ILE A 113 -7.54 7.12 -0.44
C ILE A 113 -6.97 7.63 0.89
N ASN A 114 -6.91 6.75 1.88
CA ASN A 114 -6.25 7.03 3.15
C ASN A 114 -4.87 6.39 3.15
N VAL A 115 -3.90 7.06 3.77
CA VAL A 115 -2.51 6.65 3.74
C VAL A 115 -2.00 6.43 5.16
N PHE A 116 -1.51 5.23 5.41
CA PHE A 116 -0.97 4.81 6.69
C PHE A 116 0.52 4.44 6.55
N TYR A 117 1.20 4.27 7.68
CA TYR A 117 2.60 3.82 7.75
C TYR A 117 3.55 4.57 6.78
N GLY A 118 3.40 5.90 6.70
CA GLY A 118 4.25 6.73 5.85
C GLY A 118 4.13 6.47 4.35
N GLY A 119 3.04 5.86 3.88
CA GLY A 119 2.84 5.50 2.47
C GLY A 119 2.92 4.01 2.19
N ALA A 120 3.30 3.18 3.16
CA ALA A 120 3.40 1.73 2.95
C ALA A 120 2.05 1.01 2.84
N VAL A 121 0.97 1.62 3.32
CA VAL A 121 -0.39 1.05 3.25
C VAL A 121 -1.37 2.11 2.79
N LEU A 122 -2.13 1.79 1.74
CA LEU A 122 -3.26 2.59 1.28
C LEU A 122 -4.57 1.91 1.65
N PHE A 123 -5.57 2.69 2.06
CA PHE A 123 -6.88 2.17 2.39
C PHE A 123 -7.98 2.82 1.56
N ARG A 124 -8.83 1.98 0.95
CA ARG A 124 -10.02 2.41 0.23
C ARG A 124 -11.13 1.37 0.31
N LYS A 125 -12.27 1.75 0.90
CA LYS A 125 -13.50 0.95 0.93
C LYS A 125 -13.27 -0.50 1.41
N GLY A 126 -12.66 -0.69 2.57
CA GLY A 126 -12.42 -2.02 3.15
C GLY A 126 -11.22 -2.77 2.53
N ASN A 127 -10.54 -2.19 1.54
CA ASN A 127 -9.33 -2.77 0.95
C ASN A 127 -8.10 -2.04 1.46
N LEU A 128 -7.09 -2.81 1.88
CA LEU A 128 -5.77 -2.38 2.28
C LEU A 128 -4.78 -2.82 1.20
N TYR A 129 -4.06 -1.87 0.62
CA TYR A 129 -3.07 -2.11 -0.42
C TYR A 129 -1.67 -1.88 0.14
N LEU A 130 -0.85 -2.92 0.15
CA LEU A 130 0.52 -2.91 0.64
C LEU A 130 1.46 -2.46 -0.48
N LEU A 131 2.30 -1.47 -0.19
CA LEU A 131 3.24 -0.92 -1.16
C LEU A 131 4.65 -1.43 -0.88
N ASN A 132 5.33 -1.83 -1.96
CA ASN A 132 6.74 -2.16 -1.91
C ASN A 132 7.61 -0.87 -1.83
N PRO A 133 8.91 -0.97 -1.47
CA PRO A 133 9.76 0.21 -1.30
C PRO A 133 9.86 1.14 -2.52
N LYS A 134 9.78 0.61 -3.74
CA LYS A 134 9.82 1.42 -4.97
C LYS A 134 8.52 2.21 -5.14
N GLN A 135 7.37 1.56 -4.92
CA GLN A 135 6.06 2.21 -4.95
C GLN A 135 5.96 3.30 -3.86
N ILE A 136 6.48 3.05 -2.66
CA ILE A 136 6.50 4.05 -1.57
C ILE A 136 7.32 5.29 -1.98
N SER A 137 8.52 5.09 -2.54
CA SER A 137 9.37 6.19 -2.99
C SER A 137 8.67 7.01 -4.08
N LEU A 138 8.08 6.34 -5.07
CA LEU A 138 7.37 7.00 -6.16
C LEU A 138 6.13 7.76 -5.67
N LEU A 139 5.34 7.15 -4.76
CA LEU A 139 4.17 7.80 -4.16
C LEU A 139 4.58 9.09 -3.43
N LYS A 140 5.71 9.08 -2.72
CA LYS A 140 6.23 10.26 -2.04
C LYS A 140 6.55 11.38 -3.03
N GLU A 141 7.27 11.06 -4.11
CA GLU A 141 7.60 12.03 -5.16
C GLU A 141 6.33 12.63 -5.80
N ILE A 142 5.36 11.77 -6.15
CA ILE A 142 4.07 12.22 -6.71
C ILE A 142 3.32 13.13 -5.73
N LYS A 143 3.36 12.84 -4.43
CA LYS A 143 2.69 13.65 -3.41
C LYS A 143 3.30 15.03 -3.26
N GLU A 144 4.61 15.16 -3.43
CA GLU A 144 5.36 16.42 -3.35
C GLU A 144 5.21 17.31 -4.60
N LEU A 145 4.66 16.78 -5.70
CA LEU A 145 4.44 17.57 -6.92
C LEU A 145 3.48 18.75 -6.68
N PRO A 146 3.79 19.93 -7.25
CA PRO A 146 2.89 21.08 -7.19
C PRO A 146 1.59 20.77 -7.95
N GLN A 147 0.49 21.31 -7.45
CA GLN A 147 -0.79 21.31 -8.15
C GLN A 147 -0.89 22.55 -9.02
N GLU A 148 -1.41 22.41 -10.24
CA GLU A 148 -1.78 23.54 -11.08
C GLU A 148 -3.04 24.25 -10.54
N GLU A 149 -3.41 25.39 -11.12
CA GLU A 149 -4.54 26.23 -10.67
C GLU A 149 -5.89 25.50 -10.60
N ARG A 150 -6.05 24.40 -11.37
CA ARG A 150 -7.26 23.56 -11.36
C ARG A 150 -7.17 22.36 -10.39
N GLY A 151 -6.11 22.29 -9.58
CA GLY A 151 -5.87 21.21 -8.61
C GLY A 151 -5.30 19.92 -9.20
N ARG A 152 -5.06 19.86 -10.52
CA ARG A 152 -4.47 18.69 -11.17
C ARG A 152 -2.97 18.64 -10.93
N LYS A 153 -2.38 17.45 -11.01
CA LYS A 153 -0.93 17.25 -11.02
C LYS A 153 -0.51 16.91 -12.43
N CYS A 154 0.28 17.79 -13.02
CA CYS A 154 0.74 17.65 -14.41
C CYS A 154 2.27 17.73 -14.45
N LEU A 155 2.88 16.89 -15.28
CA LEU A 155 4.30 16.96 -15.61
C LEU A 155 4.45 17.25 -17.09
N GLN A 156 5.25 18.25 -17.43
CA GLN A 156 5.54 18.62 -18.81
C GLN A 156 6.95 18.15 -19.20
N PHE A 157 7.08 17.62 -20.41
CA PHE A 157 8.34 17.14 -20.97
C PHE A 157 8.53 17.69 -22.38
N ASP A 158 9.71 18.19 -22.69
CA ASP A 158 10.02 18.63 -24.05
C ASP A 158 10.12 17.43 -24.99
N ASN A 159 9.94 17.67 -26.29
CA ASN A 159 10.11 16.62 -27.30
C ASN A 159 11.51 15.95 -27.25
N SER A 160 12.54 16.66 -26.78
CA SER A 160 13.88 16.10 -26.58
C SER A 160 13.96 15.05 -25.46
N ASP A 161 13.05 15.08 -24.50
CA ASP A 161 13.00 14.14 -23.37
C ASP A 161 12.18 12.87 -23.68
N ARG A 162 11.67 12.72 -24.91
CA ARG A 162 10.80 11.60 -25.32
C ARG A 162 11.30 10.24 -24.85
N ASP A 163 12.56 9.91 -25.14
CA ASP A 163 13.10 8.58 -24.86
C ASP A 163 13.24 8.34 -23.35
N ARG A 164 13.54 9.40 -22.59
CA ARG A 164 13.58 9.36 -21.13
C ARG A 164 12.18 9.21 -20.53
N LEU A 165 11.20 9.94 -21.06
CA LEU A 165 9.80 9.80 -20.67
C LEU A 165 9.32 8.37 -20.90
N ALA A 166 9.54 7.83 -22.11
CA ALA A 166 9.18 6.45 -22.46
C ALA A 166 9.80 5.43 -21.50
N ALA A 167 11.08 5.59 -21.16
CA ALA A 167 11.79 4.71 -20.23
C ALA A 167 11.26 4.79 -18.78
N CYS A 168 10.69 5.92 -18.38
CA CYS A 168 10.12 6.11 -17.04
C CYS A 168 8.67 5.64 -16.90
N LEU A 169 7.90 5.51 -17.99
CA LEU A 169 6.49 5.09 -17.93
C LEU A 169 6.27 3.77 -17.15
N PRO A 170 7.10 2.72 -17.28
CA PRO A 170 6.96 1.50 -16.48
C PRO A 170 7.11 1.71 -14.97
N LEU A 171 7.75 2.79 -14.52
CA LEU A 171 7.83 3.13 -13.08
C LEU A 171 6.46 3.58 -12.57
N PHE A 172 5.79 4.47 -13.29
CA PHE A 172 4.41 4.88 -12.99
C PHE A 172 3.43 3.70 -13.10
N GLY A 173 3.70 2.80 -14.04
CA GLY A 173 3.00 1.53 -14.20
C GLY A 173 3.10 0.57 -13.01
N GLN A 174 3.93 0.84 -12.00
CA GLN A 174 3.93 0.07 -10.74
C GLN A 174 2.90 0.59 -9.74
N LEU A 175 2.41 1.81 -9.89
CA LEU A 175 1.47 2.44 -8.96
C LEU A 175 0.03 2.46 -9.49
N GLY A 176 -0.13 2.48 -10.81
CA GLY A 176 -1.43 2.60 -11.46
C GLY A 176 -1.35 2.40 -12.97
N THR A 177 -2.50 2.50 -13.63
CA THR A 177 -2.58 2.33 -15.08
C THR A 177 -1.89 3.48 -15.82
N VAL A 178 -1.19 3.15 -16.91
CA VAL A 178 -0.50 4.14 -17.76
C VAL A 178 -1.11 4.10 -19.16
N SER A 179 -1.61 5.24 -19.61
CA SER A 179 -2.06 5.47 -20.98
C SER A 179 -1.08 6.43 -21.67
N ALA A 180 -0.51 6.02 -22.80
CA ALA A 180 0.45 6.83 -23.53
C ALA A 180 0.32 6.66 -25.05
N PRO A 181 0.70 7.67 -25.86
CA PRO A 181 0.66 7.60 -27.32
C PRO A 181 1.60 6.52 -27.86
N GLU A 182 1.32 5.99 -29.06
CA GLU A 182 2.11 4.91 -29.67
C GLU A 182 3.61 5.24 -29.76
N ARG A 183 3.98 6.51 -29.98
CA ARG A 183 5.39 6.94 -30.07
C ARG A 183 6.19 6.74 -28.77
N LEU A 184 5.53 6.56 -27.63
CA LEU A 184 6.16 6.26 -26.33
C LEU A 184 6.10 4.78 -25.96
N GLN A 185 5.40 3.94 -26.75
CA GLN A 185 5.30 2.52 -26.46
C GLN A 185 6.62 1.82 -26.78
N ILE A 186 7.34 1.40 -25.74
CA ILE A 186 8.53 0.55 -25.88
C ILE A 186 8.03 -0.88 -26.16
N ARG A 187 8.21 -1.34 -27.40
CA ARG A 187 7.86 -2.71 -27.78
C ARG A 187 9.05 -3.64 -27.55
N PRO A 188 8.83 -4.86 -27.04
CA PRO A 188 9.87 -5.87 -27.02
C PRO A 188 10.29 -6.17 -28.47
N PHE A 189 11.59 -6.18 -28.73
CA PHE A 189 12.16 -6.64 -30.00
C PHE A 189 13.18 -7.75 -29.74
N SER A 190 13.27 -8.70 -30.66
CA SER A 190 14.26 -9.78 -30.62
C SER A 190 15.26 -9.55 -31.75
N PRO A 191 16.48 -9.06 -31.46
CA PRO A 191 17.46 -8.80 -32.50
C PRO A 191 17.96 -10.13 -33.08
N ILE A 192 18.10 -10.18 -34.41
CA ILE A 192 18.72 -11.29 -35.13
C ILE A 192 19.99 -10.74 -35.77
N PHE A 193 21.13 -11.33 -35.44
CA PHE A 193 22.43 -10.95 -36.00
C PHE A 193 22.91 -12.04 -36.96
N TYR A 194 23.31 -11.64 -38.16
CA TYR A 194 24.00 -12.50 -39.12
C TYR A 194 25.44 -12.03 -39.23
N PHE A 195 26.38 -12.94 -39.05
CA PHE A 195 27.80 -12.68 -39.27
C PHE A 195 28.20 -13.44 -40.53
N ASP A 196 28.55 -12.71 -41.58
CA ASP A 196 29.17 -13.30 -42.76
C ASP A 196 30.66 -13.55 -42.49
N ARG A 197 31.18 -14.69 -42.96
CA ARG A 197 32.61 -15.00 -42.87
C ARG A 197 33.34 -14.11 -43.88
N GLU A 198 34.35 -13.37 -43.45
CA GLU A 198 35.29 -12.75 -44.39
C GLU A 198 35.91 -13.86 -45.26
N ASP A 199 35.89 -13.67 -46.57
CA ASP A 199 36.56 -14.57 -47.51
C ASP A 199 38.06 -14.56 -47.18
N ASP A 200 38.62 -15.73 -46.88
CA ASP A 200 40.06 -15.93 -46.72
C ASP A 200 40.73 -15.58 -48.07
N GLY A 201 41.36 -14.41 -48.14
CA GLY A 201 42.08 -13.92 -49.32
C GLY A 201 43.35 -14.70 -49.66
#